data_AF-A0A382Y617-F1
#
_entry.id   AF-A0A382Y617-F1
#
_cell.length_a   1.000
_cell.length_b   1.000
_cell.length_c   1.000
_cell.angle_alpha   90.00
_cell.angle_beta   90.00
_cell.angle_gamma   90.00
#
_symmetry.space_group_name_H-M   'P 1'
#
loop_
_entity.id
_entity.type
_entity.pdbx_description
1 polymer ?
#
loop_
_entity_poly.entity_id
_entity_poly.type
_entity_poly.pdbx_seq_one_letter_code
_entity_poly.pdbx_strand_id
1 'polypeptide(L)'
;QVAGYGGCPYYSYDEFGWYGQSWLVPFNIDPFFSDSKDMKLGSVANGHDVSTGYHHFSALYDDWSRGGSYLFISEPVSGGYLNFSEETLVVNSEHLGVDGYSTSSTLSMNDNGEGVLGLIGILEGVDIVEGTCNPPASYTTCNKTPLFKLTDNWGESWQGDPSANDFYYVPDAVYDDILSSWPTVDVDQCTGEQTEITGFWSWYEFDIRVDMDGNPHIITSMVAESDNYFHFLNGYTGFYHFTIDKDYIENPGSINSITGWNWSYV
;
A
#
# COMPACT_ATOMS: atom_id res chain seq x y z
N GLN A 1 6.48 24.12 -26.74
CA GLN A 1 7.65 24.13 -25.85
C GLN A 1 7.66 22.75 -25.22
N VAL A 2 8.69 21.94 -25.47
CA VAL A 2 8.72 20.55 -25.01
C VAL A 2 8.85 20.60 -23.49
N ALA A 3 7.75 20.35 -22.77
CA ALA A 3 7.81 20.06 -21.34
C ALA A 3 8.82 18.92 -21.19
N GLY A 4 9.75 19.03 -20.24
CA GLY A 4 10.69 17.95 -19.93
C GLY A 4 9.95 16.64 -19.65
N TYR A 5 10.68 15.54 -19.51
CA TYR A 5 10.19 14.20 -19.11
C TYR A 5 9.41 14.23 -17.76
N GLY A 6 8.26 14.92 -17.73
CA GLY A 6 7.53 15.39 -16.57
C GLY A 6 6.63 14.31 -16.01
N GLY A 7 7.23 13.18 -15.63
CA GLY A 7 6.49 12.03 -15.12
C GLY A 7 5.63 11.37 -16.19
N CYS A 8 6.09 11.28 -17.45
CA CYS A 8 5.43 10.46 -18.46
C CYS A 8 5.94 9.01 -18.32
N PRO A 9 5.06 8.02 -18.10
CA PRO A 9 5.48 6.63 -17.91
C PRO A 9 5.77 5.95 -19.27
N TYR A 10 6.84 5.16 -19.32
CA TYR A 10 7.21 4.37 -20.49
C TYR A 10 7.52 2.94 -20.10
N TYR A 11 7.25 2.00 -21.01
CA TYR A 11 7.67 0.61 -20.89
C TYR A 11 8.56 0.20 -22.07
N SER A 12 9.45 -0.77 -21.84
CA SER A 12 10.13 -1.53 -22.89
C SER A 12 9.91 -3.01 -22.58
N TYR A 13 9.53 -3.77 -23.60
CA TYR A 13 9.22 -5.19 -23.48
C TYR A 13 9.94 -5.97 -24.60
N ASP A 14 10.09 -7.27 -24.38
CA ASP A 14 10.78 -8.14 -25.31
C ASP A 14 9.91 -8.44 -26.53
N GLU A 15 10.39 -8.16 -27.74
CA GLU A 15 9.62 -8.24 -28.98
C GLU A 15 9.17 -9.67 -29.33
N PHE A 16 9.85 -10.68 -28.79
CA PHE A 16 9.49 -12.08 -28.97
C PHE A 16 8.81 -12.69 -27.72
N GLY A 17 8.41 -11.84 -26.78
CA GLY A 17 7.88 -12.26 -25.49
C GLY A 17 8.99 -12.57 -24.48
N TRP A 18 8.60 -12.95 -23.27
CA TRP A 18 9.52 -13.17 -22.15
C TRP A 18 10.69 -14.10 -22.56
N TYR A 19 11.94 -13.67 -22.30
CA TYR A 19 13.20 -14.32 -22.71
C TYR A 19 13.55 -14.32 -24.21
N GLY A 20 12.92 -13.51 -25.06
CA GLY A 20 13.26 -13.38 -26.48
C GLY A 20 14.61 -12.70 -26.79
N GLN A 21 15.20 -12.01 -25.81
CA GLN A 21 16.49 -11.30 -25.85
C GLN A 21 16.54 -10.13 -26.85
N SER A 22 15.40 -9.58 -27.24
CA SER A 22 15.35 -8.41 -28.13
C SER A 22 14.32 -7.41 -27.64
N TRP A 23 14.77 -6.20 -27.31
CA TRP A 23 13.96 -5.22 -26.61
C TRP A 23 13.42 -4.16 -27.56
N LEU A 24 12.13 -3.90 -27.45
CA LEU A 24 11.51 -2.79 -28.15
C LEU A 24 12.02 -1.44 -27.63
N VAL A 25 12.01 -0.44 -28.50
CA VAL A 25 12.16 0.96 -28.05
C VAL A 25 11.05 1.32 -27.06
N PRO A 26 11.30 2.20 -26.07
CA PRO A 26 10.29 2.53 -25.08
C PRO A 26 9.01 3.09 -25.69
N PHE A 27 7.87 2.55 -25.28
CA PHE A 27 6.53 3.03 -25.64
C PHE A 27 5.87 3.70 -24.44
N ASN A 28 5.00 4.66 -24.69
CA ASN A 28 4.24 5.33 -23.65
C ASN A 28 3.21 4.35 -23.06
N ILE A 29 3.11 4.31 -21.73
CA ILE A 29 2.05 3.54 -21.03
C ILE A 29 0.71 4.27 -21.15
N ASP A 30 0.70 5.59 -21.08
CA ASP A 30 -0.52 6.41 -21.14
C ASP A 30 -0.69 7.04 -22.54
N PRO A 31 -1.53 6.47 -23.43
CA PRO A 31 -1.78 7.04 -24.75
C PRO A 31 -2.43 8.44 -24.71
N PHE A 32 -2.98 8.86 -23.57
CA PHE A 32 -3.62 10.15 -23.34
C PHE A 32 -2.81 11.07 -22.43
N PHE A 33 -1.49 10.84 -22.33
CA PHE A 33 -0.61 11.69 -21.53
C PHE A 33 -0.70 13.17 -21.96
N SER A 34 -0.75 14.06 -20.98
CA SER A 34 -0.78 15.52 -21.19
C SER A 34 0.09 16.24 -20.17
N ASP A 35 0.35 17.53 -20.39
CA ASP A 35 1.14 18.38 -19.51
C ASP A 35 0.48 18.68 -18.15
N SER A 36 -0.77 18.28 -17.97
CA SER A 36 -1.49 18.34 -16.69
C SER A 36 -1.23 17.15 -15.75
N LYS A 37 -0.53 16.11 -16.23
CA LYS A 37 -0.22 14.89 -15.49
C LYS A 37 1.25 14.87 -15.06
N ASP A 38 1.53 14.32 -13.88
CA ASP A 38 2.91 14.11 -13.41
C ASP A 38 3.06 12.78 -12.65
N MET A 39 3.18 11.67 -13.39
CA MET A 39 3.28 10.31 -12.85
C MET A 39 4.73 10.00 -12.42
N LYS A 40 5.04 10.24 -11.15
CA LYS A 40 6.43 10.27 -10.64
C LYS A 40 6.88 8.97 -9.98
N LEU A 41 6.02 8.38 -9.15
CA LEU A 41 6.34 7.18 -8.38
C LEU A 41 5.51 6.04 -8.94
N GLY A 42 6.19 4.99 -9.41
CA GLY A 42 5.55 3.87 -10.08
C GLY A 42 5.75 2.56 -9.34
N SER A 43 4.72 1.72 -9.30
CA SER A 43 4.79 0.33 -8.87
C SER A 43 4.15 -0.56 -9.93
N VAL A 44 4.85 -1.63 -10.32
CA VAL A 44 4.43 -2.49 -11.44
C VAL A 44 4.33 -3.94 -10.99
N ALA A 45 3.34 -4.64 -11.52
CA ALA A 45 3.14 -6.06 -11.27
C ALA A 45 2.89 -6.82 -12.58
N ASN A 46 3.24 -8.11 -12.55
CA ASN A 46 2.97 -9.07 -13.62
C ASN A 46 2.37 -10.33 -12.99
N GLY A 47 1.32 -10.86 -13.61
CA GLY A 47 0.84 -12.22 -13.38
C GLY A 47 0.84 -13.01 -14.68
N HIS A 48 1.25 -14.27 -14.62
CA HIS A 48 1.19 -15.20 -15.76
C HIS A 48 0.06 -16.21 -15.57
N ASP A 49 -1.04 -16.02 -16.29
CA ASP A 49 -2.16 -16.95 -16.30
C ASP A 49 -1.78 -18.22 -17.07
N VAL A 50 -1.43 -19.27 -16.33
CA VAL A 50 -1.04 -20.57 -16.89
C VAL A 50 -2.15 -21.26 -17.68
N SER A 51 -3.42 -20.89 -17.45
CA SER A 51 -4.56 -21.52 -18.12
C SER A 51 -4.71 -21.05 -19.57
N THR A 52 -4.36 -19.78 -19.83
CA THR A 52 -4.39 -19.17 -21.16
C THR A 52 -3.00 -19.00 -21.77
N GLY A 53 -1.95 -19.00 -20.95
CA GLY A 53 -0.57 -18.69 -21.33
C GLY A 53 -0.32 -17.20 -21.57
N TYR A 54 -1.24 -16.32 -21.12
CA TYR A 54 -1.12 -14.87 -21.25
C TYR A 54 -0.50 -14.25 -20.00
N HIS A 55 0.26 -13.16 -20.21
CA HIS A 55 0.68 -12.28 -19.14
C HIS A 55 -0.29 -11.12 -18.97
N HIS A 56 -0.50 -10.71 -17.72
CA HIS A 56 -1.25 -9.53 -17.33
C HIS A 56 -0.27 -8.57 -16.65
N PHE A 57 -0.17 -7.34 -17.15
CA PHE A 57 0.67 -6.31 -16.57
C PHE A 57 -0.18 -5.21 -15.97
N SER A 58 0.27 -4.71 -14.83
CA SER A 58 -0.38 -3.61 -14.13
C SER A 58 0.68 -2.59 -13.73
N ALA A 59 0.42 -1.32 -14.01
CA ALA A 59 1.32 -0.22 -13.69
C ALA A 59 0.53 0.84 -12.92
N LEU A 60 0.91 1.03 -11.67
CA LEU A 60 0.36 2.05 -10.77
C LEU A 60 1.30 3.23 -10.73
N TYR A 61 0.76 4.45 -10.80
CA TYR A 61 1.53 5.67 -10.62
C TYR A 61 0.85 6.66 -9.68
N ASP A 62 1.62 7.25 -8.78
CA ASP A 62 1.19 8.43 -8.02
C ASP A 62 1.38 9.68 -8.87
N ASP A 63 0.32 10.50 -8.96
CA ASP A 63 0.33 11.74 -9.73
C ASP A 63 0.52 12.95 -8.83
N TRP A 64 1.64 13.65 -8.96
CA TRP A 64 1.96 14.79 -8.10
C TRP A 64 1.20 16.07 -8.46
N SER A 65 0.66 16.15 -9.68
CA SER A 65 -0.12 17.32 -10.11
C SER A 65 -1.60 17.19 -9.75
N ARG A 66 -2.15 15.97 -9.87
CA ARG A 66 -3.57 15.70 -9.62
C ARG A 66 -3.86 15.13 -8.24
N GLY A 67 -2.85 14.60 -7.55
CA GLY A 67 -3.03 13.80 -6.36
C GLY A 67 -3.59 12.41 -6.67
N GLY A 68 -3.44 11.50 -5.70
CA GLY A 68 -3.93 10.12 -5.81
C GLY A 68 -3.05 9.21 -6.67
N SER A 69 -3.52 7.98 -6.85
CA SER A 69 -2.81 6.93 -7.59
C SER A 69 -3.67 6.39 -8.73
N TYR A 70 -3.07 6.28 -9.91
CA TYR A 70 -3.71 5.90 -11.17
C TYR A 70 -3.14 4.59 -11.70
N LEU A 71 -4.02 3.65 -11.98
CA LEU A 71 -3.70 2.31 -12.47
C LEU A 71 -3.90 2.20 -13.98
N PHE A 72 -2.95 1.56 -14.64
CA PHE A 72 -3.03 1.09 -16.02
C PHE A 72 -2.93 -0.42 -16.03
N ILE A 73 -3.86 -1.11 -16.69
CA ILE A 73 -3.81 -2.56 -16.87
C ILE A 73 -3.61 -2.88 -18.34
N SER A 74 -2.85 -3.93 -18.65
CA SER A 74 -2.69 -4.39 -20.01
C SER A 74 -3.84 -5.32 -20.42
N GLU A 75 -4.17 -5.33 -21.70
CA GLU A 75 -4.86 -6.48 -22.29
C GLU A 75 -4.01 -7.76 -22.10
N PRO A 76 -4.59 -8.98 -22.12
CA PRO A 76 -3.82 -10.22 -22.04
C PRO A 76 -2.76 -10.32 -23.14
N VAL A 77 -1.50 -10.57 -22.75
CA VAL A 77 -0.34 -10.50 -23.65
C VAL A 77 0.24 -11.87 -23.94
N SER A 78 0.29 -12.27 -25.23
CA SER A 78 1.07 -13.43 -25.72
C SER A 78 2.20 -13.07 -26.68
N GLY A 79 2.37 -11.79 -26.99
CA GLY A 79 3.35 -11.30 -27.97
C GLY A 79 4.26 -10.24 -27.36
N GLY A 80 5.09 -9.61 -28.20
CA GLY A 80 6.07 -8.64 -27.72
C GLY A 80 5.56 -7.22 -27.46
N TYR A 81 4.24 -6.99 -27.39
CA TYR A 81 3.69 -5.64 -27.25
C TYR A 81 2.66 -5.59 -26.14
N LEU A 82 2.75 -4.57 -25.27
CA LEU A 82 1.82 -4.35 -24.16
C LEU A 82 0.83 -3.25 -24.57
N ASN A 83 -0.45 -3.58 -24.66
CA ASN A 83 -1.50 -2.60 -24.89
C ASN A 83 -2.16 -2.26 -23.56
N PHE A 84 -1.94 -1.04 -23.07
CA PHE A 84 -2.50 -0.58 -21.80
C PHE A 84 -3.86 0.09 -21.99
N SER A 85 -4.73 -0.10 -21.00
CA SER A 85 -6.01 0.58 -20.88
C SER A 85 -5.85 2.08 -20.62
N GLU A 86 -6.98 2.79 -20.62
CA GLU A 86 -7.06 4.10 -19.98
C GLU A 86 -6.75 4.02 -18.48
N GLU A 87 -6.31 5.14 -17.91
CA GLU A 87 -6.00 5.23 -16.49
C GLU A 87 -7.28 5.11 -15.63
N THR A 88 -7.17 4.42 -14.49
CA THR A 88 -8.24 4.34 -13.48
C THR A 88 -7.74 4.90 -12.16
N LEU A 89 -8.46 5.86 -11.56
CA LEU A 89 -8.15 6.34 -10.21
C LEU A 89 -8.49 5.24 -9.20
N VAL A 90 -7.47 4.70 -8.52
CA VAL A 90 -7.62 3.59 -7.56
C VAL A 90 -7.43 4.04 -6.11
N VAL A 91 -6.64 5.10 -5.90
CA VAL A 91 -6.50 5.80 -4.61
C VAL A 91 -6.88 7.25 -4.82
N ASN A 92 -8.01 7.67 -4.25
CA ASN A 92 -8.40 9.08 -4.23
C ASN A 92 -7.70 9.77 -3.05
N SER A 93 -6.94 10.83 -3.30
CA SER A 93 -6.27 11.59 -2.24
C SER A 93 -7.26 12.26 -1.28
N GLU A 94 -8.50 12.55 -1.72
CA GLU A 94 -9.54 13.10 -0.84
C GLU A 94 -10.00 12.11 0.24
N HIS A 95 -9.74 10.81 0.04
CA HIS A 95 -10.07 9.77 1.02
C HIS A 95 -9.00 9.61 2.11
N LEU A 96 -7.89 10.34 1.98
CA LEU A 96 -6.78 10.35 2.91
C LEU A 96 -6.86 11.58 3.83
N GLY A 97 -6.21 11.50 4.99
CA GLY A 97 -6.08 12.61 5.93
C GLY A 97 -5.11 13.68 5.42
N VAL A 98 -4.55 14.46 6.34
CA VAL A 98 -3.63 15.56 6.01
C VAL A 98 -2.52 15.12 5.06
N ASP A 99 -2.28 15.95 4.03
CA ASP A 99 -1.28 15.69 2.99
C ASP A 99 0.14 15.59 3.57
N GLY A 100 0.97 14.76 2.94
CA GLY A 100 2.34 14.51 3.36
C GLY A 100 2.49 13.44 4.44
N TYR A 101 1.39 12.88 4.97
CA TYR A 101 1.42 11.81 5.98
C TYR A 101 1.06 10.43 5.45
N SER A 102 0.91 10.27 4.13
CA SER A 102 0.71 8.98 3.47
C SER A 102 1.92 8.63 2.61
N THR A 103 2.28 7.35 2.53
CA THR A 103 3.32 6.89 1.61
C THR A 103 2.84 6.90 0.17
N SER A 104 3.77 6.72 -0.77
CA SER A 104 3.42 6.32 -2.13
C SER A 104 2.71 4.97 -2.16
N SER A 105 1.86 4.75 -3.16
CA SER A 105 1.17 3.47 -3.32
C SER A 105 2.07 2.40 -3.92
N THR A 106 1.87 1.15 -3.49
CA THR A 106 2.53 -0.03 -4.07
C THR A 106 1.50 -1.04 -4.55
N LEU A 107 1.93 -1.92 -5.46
CA LEU A 107 1.10 -2.93 -6.12
C LEU A 107 1.85 -4.26 -6.14
N SER A 108 1.12 -5.34 -5.87
CA SER A 108 1.57 -6.71 -6.06
C SER A 108 0.46 -7.55 -6.68
N MET A 109 0.82 -8.47 -7.57
CA MET A 109 -0.09 -9.38 -8.26
C MET A 109 0.56 -10.77 -8.32
N ASN A 110 -0.23 -11.83 -8.22
CA ASN A 110 0.22 -13.20 -8.44
C ASN A 110 -0.30 -13.77 -9.77
N ASP A 111 0.07 -15.01 -10.07
CA ASP A 111 -0.30 -15.71 -11.32
C ASP A 111 -1.78 -16.13 -11.36
N ASN A 112 -2.47 -16.18 -10.22
CA ASN A 112 -3.89 -16.52 -10.11
C ASN A 112 -4.83 -15.31 -10.31
N GLY A 113 -4.28 -14.11 -10.51
CA GLY A 113 -5.06 -12.89 -10.63
C GLY A 113 -5.37 -12.21 -9.30
N GLU A 114 -4.89 -12.76 -8.19
CA GLU A 114 -4.99 -12.13 -6.89
C GLU A 114 -3.96 -11.01 -6.77
N GLY A 115 -4.39 -9.87 -6.25
CA GLY A 115 -3.55 -8.70 -6.12
C GLY A 115 -3.89 -7.87 -4.91
N VAL A 116 -2.90 -7.09 -4.48
CA VAL A 116 -3.02 -6.10 -3.42
C VAL A 116 -2.39 -4.80 -3.87
N LEU A 117 -3.09 -3.71 -3.61
CA LEU A 117 -2.63 -2.35 -3.84
C LEU A 117 -2.84 -1.56 -2.57
N GLY A 118 -1.84 -0.79 -2.12
CA GLY A 118 -2.02 -0.01 -0.91
C GLY A 118 -0.84 0.88 -0.57
N LEU A 119 -1.00 1.58 0.54
CA LEU A 119 -0.05 2.54 1.11
C LEU A 119 -0.13 2.48 2.64
N ILE A 120 0.82 3.10 3.34
CA ILE A 120 0.70 3.38 4.77
C ILE A 120 0.25 4.83 4.93
N GLY A 121 -0.94 5.04 5.47
CA GLY A 121 -1.57 6.35 5.48
C GLY A 121 -2.53 6.55 6.62
N ILE A 122 -3.18 7.70 6.58
CA ILE A 122 -4.26 8.09 7.48
C ILE A 122 -5.51 8.35 6.65
N LEU A 123 -6.68 8.00 7.18
CA LEU A 123 -7.95 8.22 6.50
C LEU A 123 -8.41 9.68 6.60
N GLU A 124 -9.28 10.08 5.67
CA GLU A 124 -10.00 11.35 5.74
C GLU A 124 -10.63 11.56 7.12
N GLY A 125 -10.40 12.74 7.70
CA GLY A 125 -10.84 13.09 9.05
C GLY A 125 -9.76 12.98 10.12
N VAL A 126 -8.64 12.31 9.83
CA VAL A 126 -7.44 12.38 10.69
C VAL A 126 -6.62 13.62 10.35
N ASP A 127 -6.39 14.46 11.36
CA ASP A 127 -5.40 15.53 11.33
C ASP A 127 -4.37 15.27 12.44
N ILE A 128 -3.23 14.71 12.06
CA ILE A 128 -2.15 14.40 12.98
C ILE A 128 -1.41 15.66 13.46
N VAL A 129 -1.49 16.78 12.73
CA VAL A 129 -0.85 18.04 13.11
C VAL A 129 -1.64 18.70 14.22
N GLU A 130 -2.96 18.71 14.12
CA GLU A 130 -3.87 19.22 15.15
C GLU A 130 -4.18 18.17 16.24
N GLY A 131 -3.80 16.91 16.03
CA GLY A 131 -4.09 15.80 16.95
C GLY A 131 -5.57 15.47 17.03
N THR A 132 -6.30 15.59 15.91
CA THR A 132 -7.74 15.34 15.86
C THR A 132 -8.08 14.15 14.97
N CYS A 133 -9.15 13.45 15.33
CA CYS A 133 -9.72 12.38 14.53
C CYS A 133 -11.24 12.58 14.49
N ASN A 134 -11.72 13.03 13.33
CA ASN A 134 -13.11 13.32 13.08
C ASN A 134 -13.71 12.28 12.11
N PRO A 135 -15.04 12.21 11.98
CA PRO A 135 -15.66 11.45 10.91
C PRO A 135 -15.13 11.86 9.52
N PRO A 136 -14.92 10.90 8.59
CA PRO A 136 -15.28 9.49 8.71
C PRO A 136 -14.31 8.63 9.53
N ALA A 137 -13.01 8.98 9.60
CA ALA A 137 -11.98 8.16 10.26
C ALA A 137 -12.28 7.77 11.71
N SER A 138 -12.94 8.64 12.48
CA SER A 138 -13.27 8.33 13.88
C SER A 138 -14.25 7.17 14.07
N TYR A 139 -14.86 6.66 12.99
CA TYR A 139 -15.70 5.45 13.01
C TYR A 139 -14.95 4.17 12.64
N THR A 140 -13.72 4.29 12.14
CA THR A 140 -12.90 3.18 11.64
C THR A 140 -11.56 3.10 12.36
N THR A 141 -10.62 3.97 12.02
CA THR A 141 -9.29 4.04 12.64
C THR A 141 -8.75 5.47 12.59
N CYS A 142 -8.10 5.88 13.68
CA CYS A 142 -7.38 7.14 13.78
C CYS A 142 -5.87 6.97 13.61
N ASN A 143 -5.40 5.72 13.48
CA ASN A 143 -3.98 5.41 13.40
C ASN A 143 -3.45 5.60 11.97
N LYS A 144 -2.15 5.90 11.86
CA LYS A 144 -1.43 5.69 10.61
C LYS A 144 -1.21 4.19 10.41
N THR A 145 -1.90 3.63 9.43
CA THR A 145 -2.06 2.18 9.24
C THR A 145 -1.91 1.81 7.76
N PRO A 146 -1.61 0.55 7.40
CA PRO A 146 -1.80 0.08 6.04
C PRO A 146 -3.24 0.32 5.58
N LEU A 147 -3.40 1.02 4.45
CA LEU A 147 -4.64 1.19 3.72
C LEU A 147 -4.48 0.50 2.37
N PHE A 148 -5.30 -0.52 2.09
CA PHE A 148 -5.12 -1.34 0.91
C PHE A 148 -6.43 -1.84 0.32
N LYS A 149 -6.36 -2.29 -0.93
CA LYS A 149 -7.46 -2.89 -1.70
C LYS A 149 -7.00 -4.21 -2.25
N LEU A 150 -7.95 -5.12 -2.48
CA LEU A 150 -7.70 -6.44 -3.05
C LEU A 150 -8.38 -6.59 -4.42
N THR A 151 -7.83 -7.46 -5.25
CA THR A 151 -8.39 -7.85 -6.55
C THR A 151 -8.21 -9.35 -6.73
N ASP A 152 -9.11 -9.99 -7.46
CA ASP A 152 -9.08 -11.41 -7.84
C ASP A 152 -9.12 -11.58 -9.38
N ASN A 153 -8.93 -10.48 -10.12
CA ASN A 153 -9.07 -10.43 -11.57
C ASN A 153 -8.01 -9.54 -12.23
N TRP A 154 -6.75 -9.67 -11.79
CA TRP A 154 -5.60 -8.96 -12.37
C TRP A 154 -5.75 -7.43 -12.37
N GLY A 155 -6.51 -6.88 -11.42
CA GLY A 155 -6.71 -5.44 -11.25
C GLY A 155 -7.80 -4.82 -12.12
N GLU A 156 -8.63 -5.61 -12.81
CA GLU A 156 -9.83 -5.11 -13.51
C GLU A 156 -10.83 -4.47 -12.54
N SER A 157 -10.96 -5.02 -11.32
CA SER A 157 -11.74 -4.44 -10.24
C SER A 157 -11.04 -4.57 -8.88
N TRP A 158 -11.33 -3.63 -7.98
CA TRP A 158 -10.74 -3.56 -6.64
C TRP A 158 -11.82 -3.53 -5.57
N GLN A 159 -11.57 -4.22 -4.47
CA GLN A 159 -12.46 -4.36 -3.32
C GLN A 159 -11.79 -3.79 -2.06
N GLY A 160 -12.61 -3.24 -1.18
CA GLY A 160 -12.25 -2.73 0.14
C GLY A 160 -13.51 -2.43 0.96
N ASP A 161 -13.33 -1.94 2.18
CA ASP A 161 -14.45 -1.63 3.08
C ASP A 161 -15.08 -0.26 2.73
N PRO A 162 -16.36 -0.19 2.32
CA PRO A 162 -17.02 1.08 1.99
C PRO A 162 -17.10 2.06 3.17
N SER A 163 -17.04 1.56 4.41
CA SER A 163 -17.03 2.41 5.60
C SER A 163 -15.68 3.12 5.83
N ALA A 164 -14.62 2.63 5.20
CA ALA A 164 -13.27 3.17 5.24
C ALA A 164 -12.82 3.68 3.86
N ASN A 165 -13.72 4.35 3.14
CA ASN A 165 -13.44 4.94 1.83
C ASN A 165 -12.90 3.92 0.79
N ASP A 166 -13.46 2.71 0.84
CA ASP A 166 -13.10 1.54 0.02
C ASP A 166 -11.69 0.99 0.30
N PHE A 167 -11.14 1.20 1.50
CA PHE A 167 -9.89 0.58 1.95
C PHE A 167 -10.15 -0.50 3.00
N TYR A 168 -9.48 -1.64 2.87
CA TYR A 168 -9.16 -2.45 4.02
C TYR A 168 -8.01 -1.83 4.81
N TYR A 169 -7.94 -2.13 6.11
CA TYR A 169 -6.91 -1.63 7.00
C TYR A 169 -6.61 -2.64 8.11
N VAL A 170 -5.46 -2.49 8.76
CA VAL A 170 -5.15 -3.27 9.97
C VAL A 170 -5.94 -2.67 11.14
N PRO A 171 -6.82 -3.45 11.82
CA PRO A 171 -7.67 -2.92 12.89
C PRO A 171 -6.86 -2.45 14.12
N ASP A 172 -7.37 -1.43 14.81
CA ASP A 172 -6.73 -0.85 16.01
C ASP A 172 -6.44 -1.89 17.10
N ALA A 173 -7.31 -2.89 17.26
CA ALA A 173 -7.11 -3.98 18.22
C ALA A 173 -5.82 -4.79 17.98
N VAL A 174 -5.32 -4.85 16.73
CA VAL A 174 -4.04 -5.50 16.40
C VAL A 174 -2.87 -4.68 16.95
N TYR A 175 -2.94 -3.36 16.82
CA TYR A 175 -1.94 -2.46 17.39
C TYR A 175 -1.99 -2.47 18.91
N ASP A 176 -3.18 -2.50 19.52
CA ASP A 176 -3.33 -2.65 20.97
C ASP A 176 -2.68 -3.94 21.48
N ASP A 177 -2.81 -5.06 20.75
CA ASP A 177 -2.18 -6.33 21.09
C ASP A 177 -0.64 -6.24 21.01
N ILE A 178 -0.10 -5.57 19.99
CA ILE A 178 1.35 -5.28 19.88
C ILE A 178 1.82 -4.40 21.04
N LEU A 179 1.15 -3.28 21.29
CA LEU A 179 1.51 -2.33 22.35
C LEU A 179 1.41 -2.97 23.73
N SER A 180 0.51 -3.94 23.94
CA SER A 180 0.42 -4.69 25.19
C SER A 180 1.69 -5.51 25.49
N SER A 181 2.49 -5.82 24.47
CA SER A 181 3.77 -6.49 24.62
C SER A 181 4.94 -5.53 24.87
N TRP A 182 4.73 -4.21 24.68
CA TRP A 182 5.77 -3.19 24.84
C TRP A 182 5.93 -2.75 26.30
N PRO A 183 7.10 -2.21 26.67
CA PRO A 183 7.23 -1.47 27.93
C PRO A 183 6.29 -0.26 27.95
N THR A 184 5.64 -0.02 29.08
CA THR A 184 4.75 1.16 29.25
C THR A 184 5.53 2.46 29.47
N VAL A 185 6.82 2.37 29.78
CA VAL A 185 7.70 3.52 30.00
C VAL A 185 9.06 3.29 29.36
N ASP A 186 9.62 4.36 28.79
CA ASP A 186 11.05 4.44 28.44
C ASP A 186 11.81 5.18 29.55
N VAL A 187 13.02 4.72 29.86
CA VAL A 187 13.86 5.29 30.93
C VAL A 187 15.15 5.80 30.33
N ASP A 188 15.36 7.11 30.38
CA ASP A 188 16.63 7.72 29.98
C ASP A 188 17.76 7.16 30.86
N GLN A 189 18.71 6.49 30.23
CA GLN A 189 19.79 5.79 30.95
C GLN A 189 20.79 6.73 31.62
N CYS A 190 20.83 8.01 31.22
CA CYS A 190 21.73 9.02 31.77
C CYS A 190 21.09 9.81 32.91
N THR A 191 19.80 10.16 32.80
CA THR A 191 19.10 11.02 33.76
C THR A 191 18.18 10.24 34.70
N GLY A 192 17.74 9.05 34.31
CA GLY A 192 16.71 8.26 35.01
C GLY A 192 15.29 8.80 34.83
N GLU A 193 15.09 9.78 33.96
CA GLU A 193 13.77 10.32 33.61
C GLU A 193 12.94 9.25 32.91
N GLN A 194 11.66 9.16 33.27
CA GLN A 194 10.72 8.20 32.69
C GLN A 194 9.72 8.92 31.81
N THR A 195 9.53 8.39 30.60
CA THR A 195 8.53 8.87 29.66
C THR A 195 7.53 7.75 29.41
N GLU A 196 6.24 8.05 29.56
CA GLU A 196 5.16 7.08 29.29
C GLU A 196 4.99 6.90 27.78
N ILE A 197 4.93 5.64 27.35
CA ILE A 197 4.62 5.30 25.96
C ILE A 197 3.11 5.32 25.80
N THR A 198 2.62 6.21 24.95
CA THR A 198 1.19 6.46 24.75
C THR A 198 0.67 5.90 23.42
N GLY A 199 1.56 5.55 22.50
CA GLY A 199 1.18 4.97 21.21
C GLY A 199 2.36 4.56 20.35
N PHE A 200 2.13 4.56 19.04
CA PHE A 200 3.15 4.29 18.04
C PHE A 200 3.00 5.22 16.84
N TRP A 201 4.11 5.40 16.14
CA TRP A 201 4.16 6.01 14.83
C TRP A 201 4.72 5.03 13.79
N SER A 202 4.27 5.16 12.55
CA SER A 202 4.80 4.42 11.42
C SER A 202 5.47 5.38 10.45
N TRP A 203 6.71 5.07 10.04
CA TRP A 203 7.42 5.87 9.05
C TRP A 203 6.94 5.57 7.63
N TYR A 204 7.73 5.96 6.62
CA TYR A 204 7.35 5.81 5.21
C TYR A 204 7.91 4.53 4.58
N GLU A 205 8.70 3.76 5.32
CA GLU A 205 9.27 2.48 4.88
C GLU A 205 8.28 1.33 5.08
N PHE A 206 7.84 0.77 3.96
CA PHE A 206 6.92 -0.36 3.94
C PHE A 206 7.07 -1.20 2.67
N ASP A 207 6.52 -2.41 2.67
CA ASP A 207 6.23 -3.19 1.46
C ASP A 207 4.90 -3.93 1.64
N ILE A 208 4.18 -4.14 0.54
CA ILE A 208 2.95 -4.93 0.54
C ILE A 208 3.02 -5.93 -0.60
N ARG A 209 2.78 -7.20 -0.26
CA ARG A 209 2.78 -8.33 -1.19
C ARG A 209 1.53 -9.17 -1.00
N VAL A 210 1.21 -9.95 -2.02
CA VAL A 210 0.17 -10.97 -1.96
C VAL A 210 0.82 -12.34 -2.08
N ASP A 211 0.34 -13.33 -1.32
CA ASP A 211 0.75 -14.71 -1.49
C ASP A 211 -0.01 -15.41 -2.63
N MET A 212 0.13 -16.73 -2.76
CA MET A 212 -0.53 -17.51 -3.83
C MET A 212 -2.05 -17.62 -3.63
N ASP A 213 -2.52 -17.53 -2.38
CA ASP A 213 -3.92 -17.69 -2.00
C ASP A 213 -4.68 -16.34 -1.99
N GLY A 214 -3.97 -15.22 -2.23
CA GLY A 214 -4.54 -13.88 -2.26
C GLY A 214 -4.46 -13.14 -0.93
N ASN A 215 -3.73 -13.68 0.05
CA ASN A 215 -3.62 -13.08 1.37
C ASN A 215 -2.63 -11.90 1.34
N PRO A 216 -2.98 -10.75 1.96
CA PRO A 216 -2.04 -9.64 2.08
C PRO A 216 -0.92 -9.97 3.07
N HIS A 217 0.30 -9.58 2.71
CA HIS A 217 1.47 -9.55 3.56
C HIS A 217 2.02 -8.13 3.55
N ILE A 218 1.98 -7.48 4.71
CA ILE A 218 2.36 -6.07 4.85
C ILE A 218 3.51 -5.98 5.82
N ILE A 219 4.61 -5.33 5.43
CA ILE A 219 5.68 -4.97 6.34
C ILE A 219 5.67 -3.46 6.49
N THR A 220 5.62 -2.96 7.72
CA THR A 220 5.78 -1.53 8.00
C THR A 220 6.61 -1.31 9.26
N SER A 221 7.24 -0.15 9.35
CA SER A 221 7.95 0.26 10.55
C SER A 221 6.98 0.72 11.65
N MET A 222 7.32 0.45 12.91
CA MET A 222 6.65 0.97 14.09
C MET A 222 7.71 1.49 15.07
N VAL A 223 7.53 2.73 15.54
CA VAL A 223 8.32 3.35 16.60
C VAL A 223 7.40 3.76 17.75
N ALA A 224 7.87 3.63 18.98
CA ALA A 224 7.09 4.01 20.15
C ALA A 224 7.00 5.52 20.27
N GLU A 225 5.82 6.01 20.64
CA GLU A 225 5.52 7.42 20.78
C GLU A 225 5.11 7.74 22.22
N SER A 226 5.54 8.91 22.68
CA SER A 226 5.01 9.63 23.82
C SER A 226 4.57 11.02 23.39
N ASP A 227 3.99 11.80 24.29
CA ASP A 227 3.48 13.16 24.01
C ASP A 227 4.43 14.09 23.23
N ASN A 228 5.75 13.90 23.36
CA ASN A 228 6.74 14.80 22.74
C ASN A 228 7.90 14.09 22.02
N TYR A 229 7.98 12.76 22.08
CA TYR A 229 9.17 12.02 21.64
C TYR A 229 8.84 10.69 20.97
N PHE A 230 9.74 10.31 20.06
CA PHE A 230 9.82 8.95 19.55
C PHE A 230 10.92 8.18 20.28
N HIS A 231 10.61 6.95 20.68
CA HIS A 231 11.45 6.10 21.50
C HIS A 231 11.88 4.87 20.70
N PHE A 232 13.18 4.59 20.64
CA PHE A 232 13.72 3.41 19.96
C PHE A 232 13.99 2.31 20.97
N LEU A 233 12.97 1.49 21.23
CA LEU A 233 12.99 0.43 22.21
C LEU A 233 13.56 -0.86 21.59
N ASN A 234 14.70 -1.31 22.10
CA ASN A 234 15.38 -2.49 21.58
C ASN A 234 14.51 -3.74 21.70
N GLY A 235 14.26 -4.42 20.57
CA GLY A 235 13.41 -5.61 20.49
C GLY A 235 11.90 -5.34 20.46
N TYR A 236 11.49 -4.08 20.36
CA TYR A 236 10.08 -3.69 20.27
C TYR A 236 9.84 -2.76 19.07
N THR A 237 10.64 -1.71 18.90
CA THR A 237 10.52 -0.84 17.72
C THR A 237 11.32 -1.38 16.56
N GLY A 238 10.77 -1.30 15.34
CA GLY A 238 11.37 -1.91 14.16
C GLY A 238 10.32 -2.21 13.10
N PHE A 239 10.55 -3.26 12.32
CA PHE A 239 9.60 -3.69 11.29
C PHE A 239 8.64 -4.74 11.85
N TYR A 240 7.37 -4.57 11.51
CA TYR A 240 6.32 -5.50 11.82
C TYR A 240 5.73 -6.05 10.53
N HIS A 241 5.56 -7.37 10.49
CA HIS A 241 4.85 -8.06 9.43
C HIS A 241 3.42 -8.33 9.88
N PHE A 242 2.44 -7.99 9.04
CA PHE A 242 1.01 -8.22 9.23
C PHE A 242 0.48 -9.11 8.11
N THR A 243 -0.43 -10.02 8.43
CA THR A 243 -1.13 -10.84 7.44
C THR A 243 -2.45 -11.37 7.98
N ILE A 244 -3.37 -11.69 7.08
CA ILE A 244 -4.65 -12.34 7.39
C ILE A 244 -5.09 -13.13 6.16
N ASP A 245 -5.82 -14.23 6.38
CA ASP A 245 -6.53 -14.92 5.30
C ASP A 245 -7.63 -13.99 4.74
N LYS A 246 -7.57 -13.69 3.44
CA LYS A 246 -8.45 -12.70 2.79
C LYS A 246 -9.93 -12.99 3.00
N ASP A 247 -10.32 -14.26 3.15
CA ASP A 247 -11.71 -14.67 3.33
C ASP A 247 -12.27 -14.27 4.71
N TYR A 248 -11.40 -13.90 5.66
CA TYR A 248 -11.78 -13.45 7.01
C TYR A 248 -11.54 -11.96 7.25
N ILE A 249 -11.10 -11.19 6.23
CA ILE A 249 -10.73 -9.78 6.42
C ILE A 249 -11.88 -8.90 6.93
N GLU A 250 -13.10 -9.15 6.45
CA GLU A 250 -14.30 -8.41 6.86
C GLU A 250 -14.82 -8.82 8.25
N ASN A 251 -14.48 -10.03 8.70
CA ASN A 251 -14.92 -10.55 9.99
C ASN A 251 -13.82 -11.41 10.63
N PRO A 252 -12.73 -10.77 11.08
CA PRO A 252 -11.56 -11.47 11.58
C PRO A 252 -11.88 -12.18 12.90
N GLY A 253 -11.30 -13.37 13.06
CA GLY A 253 -11.25 -14.07 14.34
C GLY A 253 -10.26 -13.44 15.31
N SER A 254 -9.89 -14.19 16.35
CA SER A 254 -8.92 -13.73 17.35
C SER A 254 -7.55 -13.44 16.72
N ILE A 255 -6.89 -12.39 17.23
CA ILE A 255 -5.53 -12.02 16.82
C ILE A 255 -4.56 -13.20 17.00
N ASN A 256 -3.61 -13.36 16.09
CA ASN A 256 -2.64 -14.45 16.05
C ASN A 256 -3.29 -15.84 15.99
N SER A 257 -4.38 -15.96 15.22
CA SER A 257 -5.06 -17.22 14.92
C SER A 257 -5.22 -17.43 13.41
N ILE A 258 -5.63 -18.63 13.01
CA ILE A 258 -5.79 -18.99 11.58
C ILE A 258 -6.87 -18.15 10.85
N THR A 259 -7.84 -17.58 11.57
CA THR A 259 -8.93 -16.77 10.99
C THR A 259 -8.82 -15.28 11.34
N GLY A 260 -7.77 -14.86 12.06
CA GLY A 260 -7.61 -13.48 12.50
C GLY A 260 -6.34 -12.85 11.94
N TRP A 261 -6.16 -11.56 12.24
CA TRP A 261 -4.94 -10.85 11.91
C TRP A 261 -3.77 -11.45 12.69
N ASN A 262 -2.69 -11.79 11.99
CA ASN A 262 -1.44 -12.24 12.55
C ASN A 262 -0.39 -11.14 12.40
N TRP A 263 0.42 -10.96 13.43
CA TRP A 263 1.54 -10.04 13.39
C TRP A 263 2.82 -10.68 13.94
N SER A 264 3.97 -10.20 13.48
CA SER A 264 5.27 -10.60 14.01
C SER A 264 6.29 -9.47 13.92
N TYR A 265 7.21 -9.42 14.88
CA TYR A 265 8.38 -8.53 14.84
C TYR A 265 9.47 -9.17 13.96
N VAL A 266 10.06 -8.38 13.06
CA VAL A 266 11.04 -8.84 12.04
C VAL A 266 12.49 -8.64 12.51
#